data_AF-A0A5N5KV78-F1
#
_entry.id   AF-A0A5N5KV78-F1
#
_cell.length_a   1.000
_cell.length_b   1.000
_cell.length_c   1.000
_cell.angle_alpha   90.00
_cell.angle_beta   90.00
_cell.angle_gamma   90.00
#
_symmetry.space_group_name_H-M   'P 1'
#
loop_
_entity.id
_entity.type
_entity.pdbx_description
1 polymer ?
#
loop_
_entity_poly.entity_id
_entity_poly.type
_entity_poly.pdbx_seq_one_letter_code
_entity_poly.pdbx_strand_id
1 'polypeptide(L)' 'MHLQVLFCSTETGRSSFVRQLEPDWHIDTNPEVPFQLARFIKYQLHVSPTRIERMAANVFSSPSLEQFFGCI' A
#
# COMPACT_ATOMS: atom_id res chain seq x y z
N MET A 1 -20.23 5.45 -6.94
CA MET A 1 -18.89 5.51 -6.31
C MET A 1 -18.41 6.94 -6.42
N HIS A 2 -17.95 7.54 -5.32
CA HIS A 2 -17.32 8.87 -5.35
C HIS A 2 -15.82 8.67 -5.24
N LEU A 3 -15.07 9.15 -6.23
CA LEU A 3 -13.60 9.08 -6.22
C LEU A 3 -13.06 10.41 -5.75
N GLN A 4 -12.38 10.40 -4.60
CA GLN A 4 -11.63 11.55 -4.10
C GLN A 4 -10.16 11.38 -4.47
N VAL A 5 -9.57 12.42 -5.06
CA VAL A 5 -8.16 12.42 -5.47
C VAL A 5 -7.43 13.50 -4.68
N LEU A 6 -6.33 13.13 -4.02
CA LEU A 6 -5.43 14.05 -3.34
C LEU A 6 -4.07 14.00 -4.03
N PHE A 7 -3.47 15.17 -4.25
CA PHE A 7 -2.15 15.29 -4.85
C PHE A 7 -1.14 15.73 -3.79
N CYS A 8 0.03 15.08 -3.75
CA CYS A 8 1.17 15.49 -2.95
C CYS A 8 2.46 15.28 -3.74
N SER A 9 3.41 16.22 -3.64
CA SER A 9 4.65 16.19 -4.42
C SER A 9 5.81 15.45 -3.74
N THR A 10 5.62 14.99 -2.49
CA THR A 10 6.66 14.30 -1.72
C THR A 10 6.14 12.99 -1.16
N GLU A 11 7.03 12.01 -1.03
CA GLU A 11 6.73 10.72 -0.40
C GLU A 11 6.28 10.89 1.06
N THR A 12 6.94 11.77 1.81
CA THR A 12 6.51 12.12 3.16
C THR A 12 5.08 12.68 3.18
N GLY A 13 4.71 13.50 2.18
CA GLY A 13 3.35 14.00 2.01
C GLY A 13 2.34 12.87 1.80
N ARG A 14 2.67 11.90 0.95
CA ARG A 14 1.84 10.69 0.72
C ARG A 14 1.62 9.92 2.03
N SER A 15 2.70 9.63 2.75
CA SER A 15 2.62 8.93 4.05
C SER A 15 1.81 9.73 5.08
N SER A 16 1.93 11.06 5.12
CA SER A 16 1.14 11.91 6.01
C SER A 16 -0.36 11.92 5.67
N PHE A 17 -0.72 11.91 4.40
CA PHE A 17 -2.13 11.78 3.99
C PHE A 17 -2.70 10.42 4.37
N VAL A 18 -1.97 9.33 4.07
CA VAL A 18 -2.45 7.98 4.39
C VAL A 18 -2.67 7.82 5.90
N ARG A 19 -1.78 8.37 6.74
CA ARG A 19 -1.97 8.36 8.20
C ARG A 19 -3.18 9.15 8.68
N GLN A 20 -3.51 10.27 8.04
CA GLN A 20 -4.66 11.10 8.45
C GLN A 20 -5.99 10.57 7.91
N LEU A 21 -5.96 9.91 6.75
CA LEU A 21 -7.14 9.28 6.16
C LEU A 21 -7.51 7.96 6.85
N GLU A 22 -6.53 7.31 7.50
CA GLU A 22 -6.68 6.03 8.20
C GLU A 22 -7.45 4.97 7.37
N PRO A 23 -7.06 4.71 6.10
CA PRO A 23 -7.78 3.74 5.29
C PRO A 23 -7.58 2.32 5.83
N ASP A 24 -8.59 1.46 5.66
CA ASP A 24 -8.48 0.03 5.98
C ASP A 24 -7.43 -0.68 5.10
N TRP A 25 -7.32 -0.25 3.84
CA TRP A 25 -6.42 -0.81 2.83
C TRP A 25 -5.49 0.24 2.24
N HIS A 26 -4.24 -0.14 2.02
CA HIS A 26 -3.28 0.65 1.26
C HIS A 26 -2.56 -0.21 0.22
N ILE A 27 -2.43 0.30 -1.01
CA ILE A 27 -1.74 -0.37 -2.11
C ILE A 27 -0.67 0.56 -2.64
N ASP A 28 0.57 0.08 -2.73
CA ASP A 28 1.71 0.87 -3.23
C ASP A 28 2.72 -0.08 -3.91
N THR A 29 3.57 0.49 -4.76
CA THR A 29 4.67 -0.21 -5.44
C THR A 29 6.02 0.07 -4.79
N ASN A 30 6.13 1.14 -3.99
CA ASN A 30 7.33 1.47 -3.23
C ASN A 30 7.39 0.62 -1.94
N PRO A 31 8.46 -0.17 -1.72
CA PRO A 31 8.57 -1.06 -0.56
C PRO A 31 8.78 -0.34 0.78
N GLU A 32 9.26 0.90 0.78
CA GLU A 32 9.48 1.67 2.01
C GLU A 32 8.16 2.15 2.64
N VAL A 33 7.15 2.40 1.81
CA VAL A 33 5.86 2.92 2.26
C VAL A 33 5.13 1.91 3.16
N PRO A 34 4.93 0.63 2.77
CA PRO A 34 4.34 -0.37 3.65
C PRO A 34 5.08 -0.55 4.98
N PHE A 35 6.40 -0.42 4.97
CA PHE A 35 7.22 -0.52 6.18
C PHE A 35 6.92 0.63 7.15
N GLN A 36 6.83 1.86 6.66
CA GLN A 36 6.52 3.04 7.48
C GLN A 36 5.06 3.11 7.94
N LEU A 37 4.16 2.47 7.19
CA LEU A 37 2.71 2.52 7.42
C LEU A 37 2.15 1.30 8.15
N ALA A 38 2.93 0.23 8.34
CA ALA A 38 2.50 -1.04 8.96
C ALA A 38 1.82 -0.92 10.32
N ARG A 39 2.10 0.11 11.10
CA ARG A 39 1.45 0.32 12.41
C ARG A 39 0.14 1.10 12.34
N PHE A 40 -0.19 1.70 11.21
CA PHE A 40 -1.34 2.59 11.03
C PHE A 40 -2.43 1.96 10.17
N ILE A 41 -2.06 1.07 9.26
CA ILE A 41 -2.96 0.49 8.25
C ILE A 41 -3.21 -0.98 8.53
N LYS A 42 -4.49 -1.38 8.48
CA LYS A 42 -4.90 -2.75 8.81
C LYS A 42 -4.46 -3.77 7.77
N TYR A 43 -4.54 -3.42 6.49
CA TYR A 43 -4.14 -4.29 5.39
C TYR A 43 -3.38 -3.52 4.32
N GLN A 44 -2.24 -4.06 3.89
CA GLN A 44 -1.40 -3.42 2.89
C GLN A 44 -1.05 -4.41 1.79
N LEU A 45 -1.06 -3.95 0.54
CA LEU A 45 -0.60 -4.73 -0.61
C LEU A 45 0.57 -4.00 -1.26
N HIS A 46 1.74 -4.63 -1.22
CA HIS A 46 2.89 -4.21 -2.01
C HIS A 46 2.86 -4.93 -3.36
N VAL A 47 2.72 -4.16 -4.44
CA VAL A 47 2.74 -4.70 -5.80
C VAL A 47 4.15 -4.58 -6.36
N SER A 48 4.81 -5.71 -6.57
CA SER A 48 6.18 -5.76 -7.09
C SER A 48 6.44 -7.08 -7.81
N PRO A 49 7.09 -7.06 -8.99
CA PRO A 49 7.44 -8.29 -9.71
C PRO A 49 8.43 -9.17 -8.92
N THR A 50 9.18 -8.57 -7.99
CA THR A 50 10.07 -9.28 -7.07
C THR A 50 9.43 -9.36 -5.68
N ARG A 51 9.39 -10.57 -5.14
CA ARG A 51 8.87 -10.82 -3.80
C ARG A 51 9.87 -10.34 -2.75
N ILE A 52 9.41 -9.54 -1.80
CA ILE A 52 10.23 -9.10 -0.66
C ILE A 52 10.07 -10.12 0.47
N GLU A 53 11.19 -10.69 0.94
CA GLU A 53 11.18 -11.83 1.86
C GLU A 53 10.77 -11.50 3.29
N ARG A 54 10.89 -10.23 3.71
CA ARG A 54 10.57 -9.80 5.09
C ARG A 54 9.60 -8.63 5.06
N MET A 55 8.33 -8.92 5.32
CA MET A 55 7.29 -7.92 5.50
C MET A 55 6.57 -8.12 6.83
N ALA A 56 5.95 -7.06 7.35
CA ALA A 56 5.09 -7.17 8.52
C ALA A 56 3.86 -8.04 8.20
N ALA A 57 3.25 -8.65 9.23
CA ALA A 57 2.16 -9.62 9.06
C ALA A 57 0.92 -9.06 8.34
N ASN A 58 0.72 -7.74 8.39
CA ASN A 58 -0.36 -7.03 7.71
C ASN A 58 0.00 -6.55 6.30
N VAL A 59 1.13 -6.99 5.75
CA VAL A 59 1.60 -6.60 4.42
C VAL A 59 1.67 -7.82 3.51
N PHE A 60 0.78 -7.83 2.53
CA PHE A 60 0.74 -8.80 1.45
C PHE A 60 1.66 -8.34 0.30
N SER A 61 2.15 -9.30 -0.48
CA SER A 61 2.94 -9.03 -1.68
C SER A 61 2.39 -9.85 -2.84
N SER A 62 2.28 -9.21 -4.00
CA SER A 62 1.84 -9.83 -5.25
C SER A 62 2.58 -9.19 -6.43
N PRO A 63 2.88 -9.93 -7.50
CA PRO A 63 3.47 -9.35 -8.71
C PRO A 63 2.52 -8.42 -9.47
N SER A 64 1.20 -8.58 -9.32
CA SER A 64 0.20 -7.72 -9.95
C SER A 64 -1.12 -7.71 -9.18
N LEU A 65 -2.02 -6.80 -9.54
CA LEU A 65 -3.37 -6.73 -8.96
C LEU A 65 -4.24 -7.90 -9.43
N GLU A 66 -4.12 -8.28 -10.69
CA GLU A 66 -4.84 -9.40 -11.31
C GLU A 66 -4.54 -10.70 -10.56
N GLN A 67 -3.25 -10.97 -10.32
CA GLN A 67 -2.82 -12.15 -9.58
C GLN A 67 -3.28 -12.11 -8.11
N PHE A 68 -3.36 -10.93 -7.49
CA PHE A 68 -3.82 -10.81 -6.11
C PHE A 68 -5.33 -11.05 -5.97
N PHE A 69 -6.13 -10.47 -6.87
CA PHE A 69 -7.59 -10.60 -6.85
C PHE A 69 -8.13 -11.85 -7.56
N GLY A 70 -7.27 -12.61 -8.23
CA GLY A 70 -7.66 -13.82 -8.96
C GLY A 70 -8.46 -13.55 -10.24
N CYS A 71 -8.32 -12.34 -10.82
CA CYS A 71 -8.94 -11.98 -12.09
C CYS A 71 -8.04 -12.46 -13.24
N ILE A 72 -8.40 -13.59 -13.85
CA ILE A 72 -7.86 -14.05 -15.15
C ILE A 72 -8.95 -13.83 -16.19
#